data_AF-A0A2E3UEL0-F1
#
_entry.id   AF-A0A2E3UEL0-F1
#
_cell.length_a   1.000
_cell.length_b   1.000
_cell.length_c   1.000
_cell.angle_alpha   90.00
_cell.angle_beta   90.00
_cell.angle_gamma   90.00
#
_symmetry.space_group_name_H-M   'P 1'
#
loop_
_entity.id
_entity.type
_entity.pdbx_description
1 polymer ?
#
loop_
_entity_poly.entity_id
_entity_poly.type
_entity_poly.pdbx_seq_one_letter_code
_entity_poly.pdbx_strand_id
1 'polypeptide(L)'
;MRNKHLTFTEFYDVFLCYLASDSYDPEALKELLKGDPRLSAAFLTNLTKLNLDEGWPVAAASKDLNYGFKNSHDLRDWIAALEGSIFDDGPVPE
;
A
#
# COMPACT_ATOMS: atom_id res chain seq x y z
N MET A 1 -22.46 3.65 17.38
CA MET A 1 -21.42 4.30 16.56
C MET A 1 -21.35 3.54 15.24
N ARG A 2 -21.67 4.16 14.11
CA ARG A 2 -21.62 3.47 12.80
C ARG A 2 -20.16 3.28 12.41
N ASN A 3 -19.67 2.04 12.49
CA ASN A 3 -18.46 1.63 11.80
C ASN A 3 -18.71 1.83 10.29
N LYS A 4 -18.24 2.95 9.74
CA LYS A 4 -18.20 3.12 8.29
C LYS A 4 -17.15 2.14 7.79
N HIS A 5 -17.59 1.09 7.10
CA HIS A 5 -16.71 0.33 6.24
C HIS A 5 -16.12 1.32 5.22
N LEU A 6 -14.81 1.53 5.29
CA LEU A 6 -14.08 2.24 4.24
C LEU A 6 -14.37 1.52 2.92
N THR A 7 -14.87 2.28 1.95
CA THR A 7 -15.01 1.78 0.58
C THR A 7 -13.63 1.59 -0.05
N PHE A 8 -13.53 0.76 -1.09
CA PHE A 8 -12.28 0.51 -1.81
C PHE A 8 -11.57 1.81 -2.26
N THR A 9 -12.35 2.82 -2.65
CA THR A 9 -11.87 4.13 -3.09
C THR A 9 -11.33 4.99 -1.94
N GLU A 10 -12.01 5.03 -0.78
CA GLU A 10 -11.54 5.80 0.38
C GLU A 10 -10.25 5.20 0.98
N PHE A 11 -10.08 3.89 0.89
CA PHE A 11 -8.80 3.25 1.24
C PHE A 11 -7.70 3.67 0.26
N TYR A 12 -8.00 3.66 -1.04
CA TYR A 12 -7.03 4.03 -2.09
C TYR A 12 -6.54 5.46 -1.91
N ASP A 13 -7.42 6.40 -1.58
CA ASP A 13 -7.05 7.80 -1.32
C ASP A 13 -6.16 7.94 -0.07
N VAL A 14 -6.44 7.22 1.01
CA VAL A 14 -5.62 7.24 2.24
C VAL A 14 -4.27 6.54 2.02
N PHE A 15 -4.27 5.41 1.31
CA PHE A 15 -3.07 4.66 0.93
C PHE A 15 -2.16 5.49 0.03
N LEU A 16 -2.72 6.11 -1.01
CA LEU A 16 -1.98 7.02 -1.88
C LEU A 16 -1.51 8.26 -1.11
N CYS A 17 -2.32 8.88 -0.25
CA CYS A 17 -1.85 10.02 0.55
C CYS A 17 -0.68 9.64 1.47
N TYR A 18 -0.64 8.41 1.98
CA TYR A 18 0.43 7.94 2.85
C TYR A 18 1.71 7.64 2.07
N LEU A 19 1.59 6.98 0.92
CA LEU A 19 2.73 6.57 0.10
C LEU A 19 3.24 7.66 -0.86
N ALA A 20 2.39 8.59 -1.28
CA ALA A 20 2.74 9.70 -2.19
C ALA A 20 3.36 10.90 -1.47
N SER A 21 3.45 10.87 -0.14
CA SER A 21 4.14 11.93 0.59
C SER A 21 5.65 11.74 0.44
N ASP A 22 6.40 12.84 0.25
CA ASP A 22 7.88 12.87 0.31
C ASP A 22 8.44 12.42 1.69
N SER A 23 7.54 12.03 2.61
CA SER A 23 7.76 11.61 3.99
C SER A 23 7.20 10.20 4.25
N TYR A 24 7.19 9.32 3.23
CA TYR A 24 6.84 7.91 3.41
C TYR A 24 7.62 7.32 4.60
N ASP A 25 6.89 7.05 5.70
CA ASP A 25 7.41 6.43 6.91
C ASP A 25 6.75 5.04 7.08
N PRO A 26 7.43 3.97 6.66
CA PRO A 26 6.92 2.60 6.76
C PRO A 26 6.63 2.20 8.20
N GLU A 27 7.38 2.71 9.17
CA GLU A 27 7.21 2.36 10.58
C GLU A 27 5.96 3.02 11.16
N ALA A 28 5.69 4.28 10.81
CA ALA A 28 4.45 4.95 11.22
C ALA A 28 3.21 4.27 10.62
N LEU A 29 3.29 3.77 9.38
CA LEU A 29 2.22 2.96 8.77
C LEU A 29 2.02 1.64 9.52
N LYS A 30 3.13 0.97 9.86
CA LYS A 30 3.13 -0.29 10.60
C LYS A 30 2.52 -0.12 11.99
N GLU A 31 2.85 0.96 12.70
CA GLU A 31 2.25 1.28 14.00
C GLU A 31 0.73 1.52 13.89
N LEU A 32 0.29 2.28 12.87
CA LEU A 32 -1.13 2.51 12.61
C LEU A 32 -1.88 1.19 12.37
N LEU A 33 -1.33 0.31 11.53
CA LEU A 33 -1.96 -0.96 11.17
C LEU A 33 -1.95 -1.97 12.34
N LYS A 34 -0.93 -1.95 13.20
CA LYS A 34 -0.91 -2.73 14.46
C LYS A 34 -2.01 -2.28 15.43
N GLY A 35 -2.36 -0.99 15.42
CA GLY A 35 -3.38 -0.41 16.30
C GLY A 35 -4.83 -0.76 15.97
N ASP A 36 -5.14 -1.14 14.73
CA ASP A 36 -6.49 -1.53 14.29
C ASP A 36 -6.48 -2.77 13.38
N PRO A 37 -6.84 -3.97 13.90
CA PRO A 37 -6.89 -5.20 13.12
C PRO A 37 -7.82 -5.18 11.90
N ARG A 38 -8.89 -4.37 11.93
CA ARG A 38 -9.83 -4.26 10.80
C ARG A 38 -9.24 -3.40 9.69
N LEU A 39 -8.54 -2.34 10.07
CA LEU A 39 -7.78 -1.52 9.12
C LEU A 39 -6.66 -2.35 8.49
N SER A 40 -5.93 -3.13 9.29
CA SER A 40 -4.90 -4.08 8.83
C SER A 40 -5.45 -5.09 7.81
N ALA A 41 -6.57 -5.75 8.10
CA ALA A 41 -7.18 -6.70 7.17
C ALA A 41 -7.67 -6.05 5.87
N ALA A 42 -8.24 -4.84 5.95
CA ALA A 42 -8.63 -4.07 4.77
C ALA A 42 -7.40 -3.67 3.94
N PHE A 43 -6.30 -3.30 4.61
CA PHE A 43 -5.05 -2.93 3.98
C PHE A 43 -4.44 -4.08 3.20
N LEU A 44 -4.30 -5.25 3.82
CA LEU A 44 -3.81 -6.45 3.17
C LEU A 44 -4.69 -6.83 1.97
N THR A 45 -6.02 -6.82 2.13
CA THR A 45 -6.96 -7.13 1.04
C THR A 45 -6.75 -6.23 -0.19
N ASN A 46 -6.47 -4.94 0.03
CA ASN A 46 -6.29 -3.99 -1.06
C ASN A 46 -4.90 -4.09 -1.69
N LEU A 47 -3.84 -4.33 -0.92
CA LEU A 47 -2.52 -4.68 -1.47
C LEU A 47 -2.60 -5.90 -2.39
N THR A 48 -3.28 -6.97 -1.94
CA THR A 48 -3.48 -8.18 -2.74
C THR A 48 -4.21 -7.87 -4.06
N LYS A 49 -5.20 -6.98 -4.05
CA LYS A 49 -5.90 -6.56 -5.27
C LYS A 49 -5.01 -5.78 -6.24
N LEU A 50 -4.17 -4.88 -5.72
CA LEU A 50 -3.20 -4.15 -6.54
C LEU A 50 -2.19 -5.10 -7.18
N ASN A 51 -1.83 -6.18 -6.49
CA ASN A 51 -0.89 -7.19 -6.99
C ASN A 51 -1.50 -8.11 -8.06
N LEU A 52 -2.79 -8.49 -7.92
CA LEU A 52 -3.43 -9.53 -8.75
C LEU A 52 -4.10 -9.02 -10.02
N ASP A 53 -4.70 -7.82 -10.03
CA ASP A 53 -5.82 -7.54 -10.95
C ASP A 53 -5.55 -6.46 -12.01
N GLU A 54 -4.34 -6.43 -12.60
CA GLU A 54 -3.89 -5.39 -13.56
C GLU A 54 -4.10 -3.92 -13.09
N GLY A 55 -4.42 -3.74 -11.80
CA GLY A 55 -5.23 -2.61 -11.34
C GLY A 55 -4.46 -1.34 -11.09
N TRP A 56 -3.13 -1.43 -10.98
CA TRP A 56 -2.28 -0.25 -10.89
C TRP A 56 -1.35 -0.17 -12.10
N PRO A 57 -1.73 0.62 -13.12
CA PRO A 57 -0.85 0.85 -14.26
C PRO A 57 0.49 1.42 -13.79
N VAL A 58 1.60 0.86 -14.31
CA VAL A 58 2.97 1.27 -13.95
C VAL A 58 3.16 2.79 -14.02
N ALA A 59 2.60 3.44 -15.04
CA ALA A 59 2.66 4.89 -15.19
C ALA A 59 1.92 5.66 -14.08
N ALA A 60 0.77 5.14 -13.63
CA ALA A 60 0.04 5.71 -12.51
C ALA A 60 0.82 5.49 -11.21
N ALA A 61 1.27 4.26 -10.94
CA ALA A 61 2.07 3.93 -9.76
C ALA A 61 3.35 4.76 -9.67
N SER A 62 4.06 4.92 -10.78
CA SER A 62 5.29 5.71 -10.84
C SER A 62 5.04 7.18 -10.49
N LYS A 63 3.91 7.73 -10.97
CA LYS A 63 3.51 9.11 -10.68
C LYS A 63 3.08 9.26 -9.22
N ASP A 64 2.24 8.34 -8.74
CA ASP A 64 1.65 8.40 -7.40
C ASP A 64 2.72 8.20 -6.32
N LEU A 65 3.68 7.30 -6.55
CA LEU A 65 4.76 6.97 -5.60
C LEU A 65 6.05 7.77 -5.82
N ASN A 66 6.08 8.63 -6.83
CA ASN A 66 7.29 9.31 -7.28
C ASN A 66 8.48 8.33 -7.46
N TYR A 67 8.19 7.15 -8.00
CA TYR A 67 9.13 6.03 -8.13
C TYR A 67 9.29 5.59 -9.58
N GLY A 68 10.49 5.15 -9.97
CA GLY A 68 10.82 4.79 -11.34
C GLY A 68 10.58 3.32 -11.69
N PHE A 69 9.34 2.82 -11.59
CA PHE A 69 9.05 1.41 -11.92
C PHE A 69 9.33 1.09 -13.38
N LYS A 70 10.12 0.05 -13.64
CA LYS A 70 10.55 -0.35 -14.99
C LYS A 70 9.43 -1.03 -15.77
N ASN A 71 8.61 -1.82 -15.10
CA ASN A 71 7.52 -2.60 -15.69
C ASN A 71 6.58 -3.13 -14.59
N SER A 72 5.56 -3.91 -14.98
CA SER A 72 4.59 -4.46 -14.03
C SER A 72 5.17 -5.52 -13.10
N HIS A 73 6.29 -6.15 -13.44
CA HIS A 73 6.98 -7.08 -12.54
C HIS A 73 7.67 -6.33 -11.40
N ASP A 74 8.42 -5.28 -11.75
CA ASP A 74 9.08 -4.38 -10.79
C ASP A 74 8.08 -3.77 -9.78
N LEU A 75 6.92 -3.32 -10.29
CA LEU A 75 5.84 -2.84 -9.42
C LEU A 75 5.29 -3.93 -8.48
N ARG A 76 5.11 -5.16 -8.97
CA ARG A 76 4.61 -6.28 -8.13
C ARG A 76 5.62 -6.67 -7.06
N ASP A 77 6.91 -6.70 -7.40
CA ASP A 77 7.97 -6.98 -6.44
C ASP A 77 8.02 -5.91 -5.34
N TRP A 78 7.87 -4.64 -5.71
CA TRP A 78 7.78 -3.54 -4.76
C TRP A 78 6.55 -3.66 -3.84
N ILE A 79 5.38 -3.99 -4.39
CA ILE A 79 4.15 -4.22 -3.59
C ILE A 79 4.33 -5.40 -2.63
N ALA A 80 4.97 -6.49 -3.07
CA ALA A 80 5.24 -7.65 -2.23
C ALA A 80 6.25 -7.34 -1.11
N ALA A 81 7.29 -6.55 -1.41
CA ALA A 81 8.24 -6.09 -0.40
C ALA A 81 7.56 -5.15 0.61
N LEU A 82 6.68 -4.25 0.17
CA LEU A 82 5.88 -3.41 1.05
C LEU A 82 5.02 -4.25 1.99
N GLU A 83 4.30 -5.26 1.47
CA GLU A 83 3.52 -6.21 2.26
C GLU A 83 4.40 -6.89 3.33
N GLY A 84 5.54 -7.44 2.92
CA GLY A 84 6.49 -8.08 3.84
C GLY A 84 7.03 -7.14 4.91
N SER A 85 7.36 -5.89 4.57
CA SER A 85 7.87 -4.91 5.55
C SER A 85 6.86 -4.56 6.64
N ILE A 86 5.59 -4.46 6.26
CA ILE A 86 4.49 -4.07 7.14
C ILE A 86 4.06 -5.24 8.02
N PHE A 87 3.94 -6.44 7.46
CA PHE A 87 3.28 -7.58 8.13
C PHE A 87 4.23 -8.68 8.61
N ASP A 88 5.41 -8.83 8.00
CA ASP A 88 6.33 -9.96 8.25
C ASP A 88 7.75 -9.52 8.65
N ASP A 89 7.93 -8.27 9.08
CA ASP A 89 9.25 -7.69 9.43
C ASP A 89 10.29 -7.76 8.29
N GLY A 90 9.83 -7.75 7.04
CA GLY A 90 10.67 -7.69 5.85
C GLY A 90 11.36 -6.32 5.65
N PRO A 91 12.31 -6.23 4.69
CA PRO A 91 12.94 -4.96 4.38
C PRO A 91 11.95 -3.99 3.73
N VAL A 92 12.05 -2.71 4.08
CA VAL A 92 11.33 -1.63 3.40
C VAL A 92 11.83 -1.58 1.94
N PRO A 93 10.93 -1.55 0.95
CA PRO A 93 11.34 -1.42 -0.44
C PRO A 93 12.04 -0.07 -0.69
N GLU A 94 13.18 -0.12 -1.39
CA GLU A 94 13.98 1.06 -1.81
C GLU A 94 13.42 1.73 -3.07
#